data_AF-A0A2R5GKV9-F1
#
_entry.id   AF-A0A2R5GKV9-F1
#
_cell.length_a   1.000
_cell.length_b   1.000
_cell.length_c   1.000
_cell.angle_alpha   90.00
_cell.angle_beta   90.00
_cell.angle_gamma   90.00
#
_symmetry.space_group_name_H-M   'P 1'
#
loop_
_entity.id
_entity.type
_entity.pdbx_description
1 polymer ?
#
loop_
_entity_poly.entity_id
_entity_poly.type
_entity_poly.pdbx_seq_one_letter_code
_entity_poly.pdbx_strand_id
1 'polypeptide(L)'
;MDTLGQDNGSLPPMYFIETAIFGGAADVTELMLERLQLSTEARGKALQLLAEAGLHKPMANWLATECAARLEESDFQKSLRFAASKGHVQVVRVLLNHTIVWPQSTLANALNSAAYFGQEGVVREFLTDGRVELDAQNLRPLTLAAQWFHLCTLDVLLHSDTFADSDAGARLAMSILAIRPGDMLRQKDLLEHLLHNSRVRGDLGPWNRLDERLQTAFEALRQREVAAVALAAQATRYLRTSHNAETHVGVRIAWLAFGRTIRHRSTSICKRHLERSASLLSALHRICDNPNDTTIKATSLARRWDDETFDLGLINEEQVDHARHAGGDSQGSLRATKVLGIAVHVLCGLSLLLVIGWFASSKQGYSWQTSDPGVFAWHPTLMVLGLVVCYAEAVISWRAFGFIPRPVRKIVHVVLHTVALVAVVVGLRAVFRFHNENQPKPIPNLYSFHSWLGLITVILFFAQYVIGFWAFFYPKAQDALRAALVPLHARAGLLLFVVCVAATVTTGVLEKLTFMSSCNSKTDGTADKFCYMGNFLALTVVVLACVVGAIVSLPTSKSILVAS
;
A
#
# COMPACT_ATOMS: atom_id res chain seq x y z
N MET A 1 -48.16 1.36 -5.52
CA MET A 1 -46.88 1.99 -5.11
C MET A 1 -46.86 3.40 -5.72
N ASP A 2 -47.97 4.12 -5.61
CA ASP A 2 -48.33 5.19 -6.57
C ASP A 2 -48.15 6.60 -5.99
N THR A 3 -47.41 6.73 -4.88
CA THR A 3 -47.17 8.01 -4.22
C THR A 3 -45.74 8.08 -3.68
N LEU A 4 -44.77 8.19 -4.60
CA LEU A 4 -43.41 8.71 -4.29
C LEU A 4 -43.16 10.01 -5.05
N GLY A 5 -44.14 10.90 -5.00
CA GLY A 5 -44.05 12.24 -5.55
C GLY A 5 -44.98 13.15 -4.78
N GLN A 6 -44.53 13.58 -3.60
CA GLN A 6 -44.84 14.89 -2.99
C GLN A 6 -44.17 14.98 -1.60
N ASP A 7 -43.08 15.74 -1.55
CA ASP A 7 -42.63 16.58 -0.42
C ASP A 7 -42.72 16.04 1.01
N ASN A 8 -42.10 14.88 1.30
CA ASN A 8 -41.88 14.44 2.68
C ASN A 8 -40.57 13.65 2.83
N GLY A 9 -39.40 14.31 2.78
CA GLY A 9 -38.12 13.75 3.25
C GLY A 9 -37.67 12.39 2.69
N SER A 10 -38.35 11.86 1.68
CA SER A 10 -38.09 10.56 1.08
C SER A 10 -36.90 10.69 0.15
N LEU A 11 -35.87 9.86 0.37
CA LEU A 11 -34.68 9.81 -0.48
C LEU A 11 -35.07 9.67 -1.96
N PRO A 12 -34.36 10.34 -2.88
CA PRO A 12 -34.71 10.30 -4.30
C PRO A 12 -34.63 8.85 -4.83
N PRO A 13 -35.50 8.45 -5.78
CA PRO A 13 -35.52 7.10 -6.35
C PRO A 13 -34.14 6.58 -6.80
N MET A 14 -33.28 7.49 -7.26
CA MET A 14 -31.91 7.19 -7.68
C MET A 14 -31.03 6.64 -6.55
N TYR A 15 -31.23 7.10 -5.30
CA TYR A 15 -30.48 6.61 -4.13
C TYR A 15 -30.72 5.12 -3.88
N PHE A 16 -31.97 4.68 -4.03
CA PHE A 16 -32.34 3.27 -3.84
C PHE A 16 -31.77 2.39 -4.94
N ILE A 17 -31.82 2.87 -6.20
CA ILE A 17 -31.22 2.16 -7.34
C ILE A 17 -29.71 2.05 -7.18
N GLU A 18 -29.04 3.13 -6.77
CA GLU A 18 -27.59 3.12 -6.52
C GLU A 18 -27.21 2.11 -5.43
N THR A 19 -27.97 2.11 -4.34
CA THR A 19 -27.78 1.16 -3.24
C THR A 19 -28.02 -0.29 -3.69
N ALA A 20 -29.04 -0.54 -4.51
CA ALA A 20 -29.33 -1.87 -5.04
C ALA A 20 -28.22 -2.36 -6.00
N ILE A 21 -27.73 -1.47 -6.87
CA ILE A 21 -26.64 -1.75 -7.81
C ILE A 21 -25.34 -2.10 -7.08
N PHE A 22 -24.91 -1.28 -6.13
CA PHE A 22 -23.68 -1.55 -5.36
C PHE A 22 -23.84 -2.63 -4.30
N GLY A 23 -25.07 -2.90 -3.87
CA GLY A 23 -25.44 -4.03 -3.01
C GLY A 23 -25.48 -5.38 -3.73
N GLY A 24 -25.40 -5.40 -5.07
CA GLY A 24 -25.40 -6.62 -5.88
C GLY A 24 -26.75 -7.32 -5.99
N ALA A 25 -27.85 -6.62 -5.72
CA ALA A 25 -29.20 -7.18 -5.75
C ALA A 25 -29.82 -7.07 -7.16
N ALA A 26 -29.36 -7.91 -8.09
CA ALA A 26 -29.74 -7.85 -9.51
C ALA A 26 -31.26 -7.83 -9.75
N ASP A 27 -32.01 -8.72 -9.07
CA ASP A 27 -33.47 -8.80 -9.20
C ASP A 27 -34.18 -7.54 -8.69
N VAL A 28 -33.63 -6.93 -7.62
CA VAL A 28 -34.15 -5.69 -7.05
C VAL A 28 -33.85 -4.52 -7.97
N THR A 29 -32.63 -4.47 -8.54
CA THR A 29 -32.24 -3.48 -9.53
C THR A 29 -33.16 -3.53 -10.76
N GLU A 30 -33.43 -4.72 -11.30
CA GLU A 30 -34.32 -4.91 -12.45
C GLU A 30 -35.74 -4.43 -12.15
N LEU A 31 -36.31 -4.86 -11.02
CA LEU A 31 -37.65 -4.46 -10.61
C LEU A 31 -37.76 -2.94 -10.36
N MET A 32 -36.72 -2.32 -9.81
CA MET A 32 -36.67 -0.87 -9.61
C MET A 32 -36.57 -0.11 -10.93
N LEU A 33 -35.78 -0.58 -11.88
CA LEU A 33 -35.61 0.07 -13.19
C LEU A 33 -36.86 -0.02 -14.06
N GLU A 34 -37.64 -1.09 -13.94
CA GLU A 34 -38.92 -1.26 -14.63
C GLU A 34 -40.05 -0.43 -14.00
N ARG A 35 -40.13 -0.38 -12.66
CA ARG A 35 -41.30 0.18 -11.96
C ARG A 35 -41.17 1.64 -11.57
N LEU A 36 -39.95 2.17 -11.44
CA LEU A 36 -39.76 3.55 -11.02
C LEU A 36 -39.83 4.49 -12.22
N GLN A 37 -40.63 5.55 -12.09
CA GLN A 37 -40.62 6.65 -13.05
C GLN A 37 -39.35 7.49 -12.85
N LEU A 38 -38.36 7.28 -13.71
CA LEU A 38 -37.09 7.99 -13.68
C LEU A 38 -37.07 9.16 -14.67
N SER A 39 -36.54 10.30 -14.23
CA SER A 39 -36.20 11.42 -15.12
C SER A 39 -35.20 10.96 -16.19
N THR A 40 -35.07 11.72 -17.29
CA THR A 40 -34.06 11.43 -18.34
C THR A 40 -32.65 11.36 -17.76
N GLU A 41 -32.28 12.34 -16.92
CA GLU A 41 -30.99 12.38 -16.24
C GLU A 41 -30.76 11.17 -15.31
N ALA A 42 -31.78 10.79 -14.54
CA ALA A 42 -31.70 9.63 -13.66
C ALA A 42 -31.54 8.31 -14.44
N ARG A 43 -32.14 8.20 -15.64
CA ARG A 43 -31.96 7.02 -16.52
C ARG A 43 -30.54 6.97 -17.07
N GLY A 44 -30.00 8.09 -17.55
CA GLY A 44 -28.61 8.18 -17.99
C GLY A 44 -27.63 7.79 -16.88
N LYS A 45 -27.87 8.28 -15.66
CA LYS A 45 -27.08 7.92 -14.48
C LYS A 45 -27.21 6.44 -14.11
N ALA A 46 -28.42 5.89 -14.16
CA ALA A 46 -28.66 4.47 -13.87
C ALA A 46 -27.91 3.56 -14.86
N LEU A 47 -27.91 3.89 -16.16
CA LEU A 47 -27.16 3.16 -17.18
C LEU A 47 -25.65 3.17 -16.88
N GLN A 48 -25.11 4.33 -16.50
CA GLN A 48 -23.70 4.47 -16.13
C GLN A 48 -23.35 3.64 -14.88
N LEU A 49 -24.22 3.62 -13.87
CA LEU A 49 -24.02 2.84 -12.64
C LEU A 49 -24.06 1.33 -12.92
N LEU A 50 -25.00 0.85 -13.74
CA LEU A 50 -25.05 -0.54 -14.18
C LEU A 50 -23.76 -0.92 -14.93
N ALA A 51 -23.26 0.01 -15.75
CA ALA A 51 -22.03 -0.18 -16.52
C ALA A 51 -20.79 -0.22 -15.64
N GLU A 52 -20.71 0.62 -14.61
CA GLU A 52 -19.62 0.63 -13.64
C GLU A 52 -19.65 -0.62 -12.73
N ALA A 53 -20.83 -1.08 -12.34
CA ALA A 53 -21.01 -2.24 -11.46
C ALA A 53 -20.86 -3.59 -12.19
N GLY A 54 -20.94 -3.61 -13.53
CA GLY A 54 -20.80 -4.84 -14.32
C GLY A 54 -22.10 -5.67 -14.43
N LEU A 55 -23.26 -5.06 -14.17
CA LEU A 55 -24.56 -5.74 -14.13
C LEU A 55 -25.17 -5.90 -15.53
N HIS A 56 -24.62 -6.84 -16.31
CA HIS A 56 -25.03 -7.07 -17.70
C HIS A 56 -26.47 -7.59 -17.88
N LYS A 57 -26.97 -8.50 -17.03
CA LYS A 57 -28.35 -9.03 -17.17
C LYS A 57 -29.43 -7.97 -16.89
N PRO A 58 -29.38 -7.25 -15.74
CA PRO A 58 -30.34 -6.17 -15.49
C PRO A 58 -30.26 -5.08 -16.56
N MET A 59 -29.05 -4.76 -17.04
CA MET A 59 -28.88 -3.81 -18.13
C MET A 59 -29.52 -4.30 -19.44
N ALA A 60 -29.29 -5.55 -19.84
CA ALA A 60 -29.83 -6.10 -21.09
C ALA A 60 -31.36 -6.14 -21.06
N ASN A 61 -31.94 -6.61 -19.95
CA ASN A 61 -33.38 -6.66 -19.77
C ASN A 61 -33.99 -5.26 -19.78
N TRP A 62 -33.39 -4.32 -19.05
CA TRP A 62 -33.86 -2.94 -19.02
C TRP A 62 -33.78 -2.25 -20.39
N LEU A 63 -32.68 -2.43 -21.13
CA LEU A 63 -32.52 -1.88 -22.48
C LEU A 63 -33.51 -2.48 -23.50
N ALA A 64 -34.08 -3.65 -23.22
CA ALA A 64 -35.13 -4.26 -24.05
C ALA A 64 -36.53 -3.70 -23.78
N THR A 65 -36.71 -2.90 -22.71
CA THR A 65 -38.01 -2.30 -22.36
C THR A 65 -38.20 -0.89 -22.96
N GLU A 66 -39.44 -0.46 -23.14
CA GLU A 66 -39.76 0.93 -23.53
C GLU A 66 -39.34 1.96 -22.47
N CYS A 67 -39.06 1.54 -21.23
CA CYS A 67 -38.55 2.42 -20.18
C CYS A 67 -37.18 3.03 -20.53
N ALA A 68 -36.40 2.35 -21.39
CA ALA A 68 -35.14 2.84 -21.92
C ALA A 68 -35.29 3.84 -23.09
N ALA A 69 -36.50 4.06 -23.62
CA ALA A 69 -36.75 4.79 -24.88
C ALA A 69 -36.44 6.30 -24.89
N ARG A 70 -35.77 6.85 -23.86
CA ARG A 70 -35.24 8.23 -23.88
C ARG A 70 -33.83 8.37 -23.30
N LEU A 71 -33.03 7.31 -23.37
CA LEU A 71 -31.59 7.42 -23.11
C LEU A 71 -30.94 8.22 -24.24
N GLU A 72 -30.09 9.17 -23.89
CA GLU A 72 -29.33 9.94 -24.89
C GLU A 72 -28.12 9.14 -25.37
N GLU A 73 -27.67 9.41 -26.60
CA GLU A 73 -26.44 8.82 -27.13
C GLU A 73 -25.25 9.07 -26.17
N SER A 74 -25.21 10.25 -25.55
CA SER A 74 -24.16 10.64 -24.60
C SER A 74 -24.07 9.72 -23.37
N ASP A 75 -25.19 9.14 -22.94
CA ASP A 75 -25.24 8.20 -21.81
C ASP A 75 -24.64 6.84 -22.17
N PHE A 76 -24.93 6.36 -23.38
CA PHE A 76 -24.32 5.14 -23.89
C PHE A 76 -22.81 5.29 -24.06
N GLN A 77 -22.35 6.43 -24.59
CA GLN A 77 -20.92 6.73 -24.75
C GLN A 77 -20.17 6.72 -23.41
N LYS A 78 -20.73 7.37 -22.37
CA LYS A 78 -20.15 7.35 -21.01
C LYS A 78 -20.15 5.94 -20.42
N SER A 79 -21.27 5.24 -20.54
CA SER A 79 -21.45 3.89 -20.00
C SER A 79 -20.47 2.89 -20.62
N LEU A 80 -20.25 2.96 -21.95
CA LEU A 80 -19.28 2.13 -22.65
C LEU A 80 -17.86 2.38 -22.15
N ARG A 81 -17.47 3.65 -21.94
CA ARG A 81 -16.15 3.99 -21.39
C ARG A 81 -15.96 3.48 -19.97
N PHE A 82 -16.97 3.58 -19.10
CA PHE A 82 -16.90 3.05 -17.73
C PHE A 82 -16.74 1.53 -17.74
N ALA A 83 -17.60 0.81 -18.47
CA ALA A 83 -17.52 -0.64 -18.61
C ALA A 83 -16.15 -1.08 -19.14
N ALA A 84 -15.63 -0.37 -20.15
CA ALA A 84 -14.33 -0.65 -20.74
C ALA A 84 -13.16 -0.43 -19.76
N SER A 85 -13.20 0.64 -18.95
CA SER A 85 -12.16 0.93 -17.95
C SER A 85 -12.12 -0.09 -16.80
N LYS A 86 -13.27 -0.65 -16.42
CA LYS A 86 -13.41 -1.59 -15.30
C LYS A 86 -13.25 -3.06 -15.72
N GLY A 87 -13.26 -3.35 -17.03
CA GLY A 87 -13.07 -4.70 -17.55
C GLY A 87 -14.35 -5.53 -17.69
N HIS A 88 -15.52 -4.89 -17.72
CA HIS A 88 -16.81 -5.59 -17.73
C HIS A 88 -17.21 -6.04 -19.14
N VAL A 89 -16.60 -7.12 -19.62
CA VAL A 89 -16.77 -7.65 -20.99
C VAL A 89 -18.24 -7.86 -21.39
N GLN A 90 -19.04 -8.46 -20.51
CA GLN A 90 -20.45 -8.75 -20.82
C GLN A 90 -21.29 -7.48 -20.93
N VAL A 91 -20.99 -6.45 -20.14
CA VAL A 91 -21.64 -5.15 -20.26
C VAL A 91 -21.26 -4.47 -21.57
N VAL A 92 -19.97 -4.50 -21.93
CA VAL A 92 -19.49 -3.97 -23.21
C VAL A 92 -20.22 -4.66 -24.37
N ARG A 93 -20.38 -5.98 -24.34
CA ARG A 93 -21.13 -6.74 -25.35
C ARG A 93 -22.60 -6.32 -25.42
N VAL A 94 -23.27 -6.17 -24.28
CA VAL A 94 -24.67 -5.70 -24.24
C VAL A 94 -24.81 -4.30 -24.85
N LEU A 95 -23.91 -3.37 -24.50
CA LEU A 95 -23.91 -2.01 -25.04
C LEU A 95 -23.60 -2.01 -26.54
N LEU A 96 -22.60 -2.78 -26.98
CA LEU A 96 -22.20 -2.89 -28.39
C LEU A 96 -23.32 -3.48 -29.26
N ASN A 97 -24.11 -4.42 -28.74
CA ASN A 97 -25.26 -5.00 -29.43
C ASN A 97 -26.48 -4.06 -29.47
N HIS A 98 -26.47 -2.94 -28.74
CA HIS A 98 -27.54 -1.96 -28.80
C HIS A 98 -27.57 -1.26 -30.17
N THR A 99 -28.76 -0.86 -30.62
CA THR A 99 -29.04 -0.32 -31.97
C THR A 99 -28.43 1.06 -32.27
N ILE A 100 -27.70 1.65 -31.32
CA ILE A 100 -27.11 2.98 -31.51
C ILE A 100 -25.93 2.94 -32.47
N VAL A 101 -25.81 4.00 -33.26
CA VAL A 101 -24.63 4.20 -34.11
C VAL A 101 -23.51 4.75 -33.24
N TRP A 102 -22.42 4.00 -33.12
CA TRP A 102 -21.28 4.41 -32.30
C TRP A 102 -20.33 5.33 -33.09
N PRO A 103 -20.05 6.55 -32.60
CA PRO A 103 -18.99 7.38 -33.18
C PRO A 103 -17.62 6.70 -33.03
N GLN A 104 -16.78 6.76 -34.07
CA GLN A 104 -15.42 6.20 -34.01
C GLN A 104 -14.59 6.75 -32.85
N SER A 105 -14.76 8.03 -32.53
CA SER A 105 -14.10 8.67 -31.37
C SER A 105 -14.50 8.02 -30.04
N THR A 106 -15.75 7.60 -29.89
CA THR A 106 -16.24 6.90 -28.68
C THR A 106 -15.62 5.51 -28.57
N LEU A 107 -15.66 4.74 -29.66
CA LEU A 107 -15.08 3.40 -29.70
C LEU A 107 -13.57 3.44 -29.42
N ALA A 108 -12.85 4.36 -30.08
CA ALA A 108 -11.42 4.58 -29.85
C ALA A 108 -11.13 5.00 -28.39
N ASN A 109 -11.94 5.88 -27.80
CA ASN A 109 -11.77 6.30 -26.40
C ASN A 109 -12.05 5.17 -25.40
N ALA A 110 -13.06 4.34 -25.65
CA ALA A 110 -13.36 3.18 -24.83
C ALA A 110 -12.24 2.13 -24.93
N LEU A 111 -11.73 1.86 -26.12
CA LEU A 111 -10.58 0.99 -26.34
C LEU A 111 -9.30 1.53 -25.68
N ASN A 112 -9.01 2.83 -25.80
CA ASN A 112 -7.90 3.48 -25.12
C ASN A 112 -8.02 3.33 -23.59
N SER A 113 -9.22 3.44 -23.04
CA SER A 113 -9.48 3.24 -21.61
C SER A 113 -9.22 1.79 -21.20
N ALA A 114 -9.71 0.82 -21.98
CA ALA A 114 -9.44 -0.59 -21.74
C ALA A 114 -7.94 -0.91 -21.79
N ALA A 115 -7.21 -0.35 -22.75
CA ALA A 115 -5.77 -0.53 -22.89
C ALA A 115 -4.97 0.13 -21.75
N TYR A 116 -5.36 1.33 -21.33
CA TYR A 116 -4.76 2.05 -20.20
C TYR A 116 -4.86 1.27 -18.88
N PHE A 117 -5.99 0.58 -18.65
CA PHE A 117 -6.21 -0.20 -17.42
C PHE A 117 -5.88 -1.70 -17.55
N GLY A 118 -5.40 -2.14 -18.73
CA GLY A 118 -4.99 -3.53 -18.95
C GLY A 118 -6.14 -4.53 -19.04
N GLN A 119 -7.29 -4.11 -19.56
CA GLN A 119 -8.51 -4.91 -19.61
C GLN A 119 -8.53 -5.82 -20.86
N GLU A 120 -7.73 -6.87 -20.84
CA GLU A 120 -7.54 -7.82 -21.96
C GLU A 120 -8.86 -8.30 -22.58
N GLY A 121 -9.80 -8.80 -21.76
CA GLY A 121 -11.05 -9.35 -22.26
C GLY A 121 -11.93 -8.33 -22.99
N VAL A 122 -11.89 -7.07 -22.57
CA VAL A 122 -12.62 -5.98 -23.25
C VAL A 122 -11.94 -5.63 -24.57
N VAL A 123 -10.60 -5.60 -24.59
CA VAL A 123 -9.84 -5.35 -25.83
C VAL A 123 -10.13 -6.44 -26.86
N ARG A 124 -10.16 -7.73 -26.46
CA ARG A 124 -10.55 -8.82 -27.35
C ARG A 124 -11.95 -8.63 -27.92
N GLU A 125 -12.90 -8.19 -27.10
CA GLU A 125 -14.28 -7.95 -27.54
C GLU A 125 -14.34 -6.83 -28.60
N PHE A 126 -13.66 -5.71 -28.38
CA PHE A 126 -13.59 -4.62 -29.38
C PHE A 126 -12.93 -5.04 -30.69
N LEU A 127 -11.87 -5.85 -30.62
CA LEU A 127 -11.22 -6.40 -31.81
C LEU A 127 -12.12 -7.38 -32.57
N THR A 128 -12.92 -8.18 -31.85
CA THR A 128 -13.86 -9.14 -32.45
C THR A 128 -15.06 -8.43 -33.08
N ASP A 129 -15.54 -7.36 -32.44
CA ASP A 129 -16.65 -6.54 -32.94
C ASP A 129 -16.32 -5.85 -34.27
N GLY A 130 -15.06 -5.50 -34.49
CA GLY A 130 -14.55 -5.02 -35.78
C GLY A 130 -15.01 -3.62 -36.20
N ARG A 131 -15.92 -2.97 -35.46
CA ARG A 131 -16.35 -1.58 -35.75
C ARG A 131 -15.32 -0.52 -35.38
N VAL A 132 -14.37 -0.85 -34.50
CA VAL A 132 -13.32 0.11 -34.10
C VAL A 132 -12.25 0.17 -35.19
N GLU A 133 -12.11 1.32 -35.83
CA GLU A 133 -11.02 1.54 -36.77
C GLU A 133 -9.70 1.71 -36.01
N LEU A 134 -8.80 0.74 -36.21
CA LEU A 134 -7.42 0.81 -35.74
C LEU A 134 -6.56 1.31 -36.90
N ASP A 135 -6.27 2.60 -36.91
CA ASP A 135 -5.35 3.15 -37.90
C ASP A 135 -3.89 3.01 -37.42
N ALA A 136 -2.96 2.76 -38.35
CA ALA A 136 -1.53 2.60 -38.05
C ALA A 136 -0.85 3.88 -37.52
N GLN A 137 -1.51 5.04 -37.64
CA GLN A 137 -1.04 6.32 -37.09
C GLN A 137 -1.49 6.52 -35.62
N ASN A 138 -2.53 5.81 -35.20
CA ASN A 138 -3.18 5.87 -33.89
C ASN A 138 -2.86 4.60 -33.09
N LEU A 139 -1.56 4.39 -32.89
CA LEU A 139 -0.99 3.39 -31.97
C LEU A 139 -1.35 3.66 -30.50
N ARG A 140 -2.35 4.49 -30.20
CA ARG A 140 -2.67 4.95 -28.86
C ARG A 140 -3.06 3.81 -27.91
N PRO A 141 -3.90 2.84 -28.31
CA PRO A 141 -4.17 1.68 -27.44
C PRO A 141 -2.89 0.87 -27.16
N LEU A 142 -2.07 0.66 -28.19
CA LEU A 142 -0.83 -0.12 -28.11
C LEU A 142 0.20 0.55 -27.20
N THR A 143 0.39 1.87 -27.37
CA THR A 143 1.30 2.70 -26.54
C THR A 143 0.82 2.81 -25.10
N LEU A 144 -0.49 2.93 -24.86
CA LEU A 144 -1.04 2.94 -23.50
C LEU A 144 -0.82 1.60 -22.80
N ALA A 145 -1.09 0.48 -23.46
CA ALA A 145 -0.84 -0.85 -22.90
C ALA A 145 0.65 -1.05 -22.57
N ALA A 146 1.55 -0.60 -23.46
CA ALA A 146 2.99 -0.67 -23.24
C ALA A 146 3.49 0.28 -22.13
N GLN A 147 2.97 1.51 -22.08
CA GLN A 147 3.33 2.51 -21.07
C GLN A 147 3.03 2.04 -19.65
N TRP A 148 1.94 1.28 -19.48
CA TRP A 148 1.49 0.75 -18.20
C TRP A 148 1.87 -0.72 -17.97
N PHE A 149 2.69 -1.29 -18.87
CA PHE A 149 3.22 -2.65 -18.79
C PHE A 149 2.14 -3.75 -18.73
N HIS A 150 1.05 -3.57 -19.48
CA HIS A 150 -0.04 -4.55 -19.60
C HIS A 150 0.26 -5.60 -20.67
N LEU A 151 1.18 -6.53 -20.36
CA LEU A 151 1.69 -7.54 -21.30
C LEU A 151 0.60 -8.34 -22.02
N CYS A 152 -0.40 -8.88 -21.32
CA CYS A 152 -1.47 -9.66 -21.96
C CYS A 152 -2.32 -8.81 -22.91
N THR A 153 -2.63 -7.58 -22.53
CA THR A 153 -3.38 -6.64 -23.39
C THR A 153 -2.55 -6.23 -24.60
N LEU A 154 -1.25 -6.02 -24.40
CA LEU A 154 -0.32 -5.72 -25.47
C LEU A 154 -0.22 -6.87 -26.46
N ASP A 155 -0.13 -8.10 -25.96
CA ASP A 155 -0.07 -9.29 -26.80
C ASP A 155 -1.33 -9.44 -27.66
N VAL A 156 -2.51 -9.22 -27.08
CA VAL A 156 -3.77 -9.20 -27.84
C VAL A 156 -3.78 -8.15 -28.95
N LEU A 157 -3.31 -6.93 -28.66
CA LEU A 157 -3.24 -5.86 -29.66
C LEU A 157 -2.19 -6.17 -30.75
N LEU A 158 -1.05 -6.75 -30.41
CA LEU A 158 -0.03 -7.13 -31.40
C LEU A 158 -0.46 -8.30 -32.29
N HIS A 159 -1.35 -9.15 -31.78
CA HIS A 159 -1.93 -10.24 -32.54
C HIS A 159 -3.09 -9.81 -33.45
N SER A 160 -3.59 -8.57 -33.37
CA SER A 160 -4.57 -8.07 -34.34
C SER A 160 -3.89 -7.76 -35.67
N ASP A 161 -4.57 -8.05 -36.78
CA ASP A 161 -4.01 -7.88 -38.14
C ASP A 161 -3.68 -6.41 -38.47
N THR A 162 -4.20 -5.47 -37.68
CA THR A 162 -4.03 -4.01 -37.81
C THR A 162 -2.66 -3.51 -37.34
N PHE A 163 -2.01 -4.17 -36.37
CA PHE A 163 -0.73 -3.75 -35.79
C PHE A 163 0.44 -4.69 -36.16
N ALA A 164 0.21 -5.61 -37.10
CA ALA A 164 1.17 -6.63 -37.53
C ALA A 164 2.31 -6.10 -38.43
N ASP A 165 2.41 -4.79 -38.68
CA ASP A 165 3.49 -4.19 -39.48
C ASP A 165 4.69 -3.73 -38.62
N SER A 166 5.87 -3.85 -39.21
CA SER A 166 7.20 -3.55 -38.71
C SER A 166 7.39 -2.14 -38.14
N ASP A 167 6.74 -1.13 -38.71
CA ASP A 167 6.84 0.26 -38.24
C ASP A 167 6.08 0.48 -36.92
N ALA A 168 5.01 -0.28 -36.67
CA ALA A 168 4.28 -0.24 -35.40
C ALA A 168 5.13 -0.77 -34.25
N GLY A 169 5.89 -1.85 -34.49
CA GLY A 169 6.87 -2.38 -33.55
C GLY A 169 7.96 -1.37 -33.21
N ALA A 170 8.59 -0.75 -34.21
CA ALA A 170 9.64 0.26 -33.99
C ALA A 170 9.11 1.50 -33.23
N ARG A 171 7.89 1.97 -33.54
CA ARG A 171 7.23 3.05 -32.80
C ARG A 171 6.88 2.65 -31.37
N LEU A 172 6.45 1.41 -31.16
CA LEU A 172 6.20 0.86 -29.83
C LEU A 172 7.50 0.81 -29.00
N ALA A 173 8.61 0.36 -29.59
CA ALA A 173 9.95 0.42 -29.00
C ALA A 173 10.29 1.82 -28.50
N MET A 174 10.16 2.80 -29.39
CA MET A 174 10.52 4.18 -29.13
C MET A 174 9.62 4.78 -28.06
N SER A 175 8.33 4.39 -28.03
CA SER A 175 7.41 4.78 -26.96
C SER A 175 7.80 4.17 -25.61
N ILE A 176 8.23 2.91 -25.57
CA ILE A 176 8.68 2.21 -24.37
C ILE A 176 9.97 2.82 -23.82
N LEU A 177 10.90 3.18 -24.71
CA LEU A 177 12.14 3.86 -24.37
C LEU A 177 11.92 5.33 -23.97
N ALA A 178 10.83 5.95 -24.42
CA ALA A 178 10.38 7.25 -23.96
C ALA A 178 9.72 7.19 -22.56
N ILE A 179 9.33 6.01 -22.06
CA ILE A 179 8.90 5.82 -20.68
C ILE A 179 10.08 6.16 -19.76
N ARG A 180 9.82 6.93 -18.70
CA ARG A 180 10.87 7.46 -17.81
C ARG A 180 11.84 6.36 -17.31
N PRO A 181 13.15 6.62 -17.19
CA PRO A 181 14.18 5.64 -16.83
C PRO A 181 14.08 5.00 -15.43
N GLY A 182 12.97 5.18 -14.70
CA GLY A 182 12.80 4.70 -13.33
C GLY A 182 12.40 3.21 -13.20
N ASP A 183 11.97 2.58 -14.29
CA ASP A 183 11.44 1.19 -14.31
C ASP A 183 12.20 0.30 -15.32
N MET A 184 13.53 0.43 -15.38
CA MET A 184 14.39 -0.25 -16.38
C MET A 184 14.26 -1.77 -16.44
N LEU A 185 14.06 -2.45 -15.30
CA LEU A 185 13.84 -3.90 -15.27
C LEU A 185 12.53 -4.30 -15.98
N ARG A 186 11.47 -3.52 -15.80
CA ARG A 186 10.18 -3.77 -16.46
C ARG A 186 10.23 -3.45 -17.95
N GLN A 187 10.98 -2.41 -18.33
CA GLN A 187 11.26 -2.10 -19.73
C GLN A 187 12.03 -3.23 -20.40
N LYS A 188 13.01 -3.82 -19.71
CA LYS A 188 13.75 -4.99 -20.18
C LYS A 188 12.83 -6.19 -20.40
N ASP A 189 12.03 -6.57 -19.40
CA ASP A 189 11.12 -7.72 -19.51
C ASP A 189 10.10 -7.53 -20.66
N LEU A 190 9.60 -6.30 -20.82
CA LEU A 190 8.69 -5.92 -21.90
C LEU A 190 9.37 -6.00 -23.28
N LEU A 191 10.61 -5.51 -23.39
CA LEU A 191 11.40 -5.60 -24.61
C LEU A 191 11.73 -7.06 -24.96
N GLU A 192 12.10 -7.88 -23.97
CA GLU A 192 12.31 -9.32 -24.15
C GLU A 192 11.02 -10.02 -24.61
N HIS A 193 9.87 -9.67 -24.03
CA HIS A 193 8.58 -10.20 -24.48
C HIS A 193 8.26 -9.83 -25.93
N LEU A 194 8.52 -8.57 -26.33
CA LEU A 194 8.36 -8.12 -27.72
C LEU A 194 9.31 -8.83 -28.69
N LEU A 195 10.56 -9.08 -28.28
CA LEU A 195 11.57 -9.80 -29.08
C LEU A 195 11.15 -11.25 -29.38
N HIS A 196 10.44 -11.89 -28.45
CA HIS A 196 9.94 -13.25 -28.63
C HIS A 196 8.62 -13.30 -29.41
N ASN A 197 7.98 -12.16 -29.71
CA ASN A 197 6.73 -12.12 -30.47
C ASN A 197 7.00 -12.21 -31.98
N SER A 198 6.69 -13.37 -32.56
CA SER A 198 6.95 -13.72 -33.98
C SER A 198 6.28 -12.81 -35.02
N ARG A 199 5.25 -12.03 -34.65
CA ARG A 199 4.55 -11.09 -35.54
C ARG A 199 5.21 -9.71 -35.61
N VAL A 200 6.09 -9.36 -34.67
CA VAL A 200 6.92 -8.14 -34.76
C VAL A 200 8.11 -8.44 -35.69
N ARG A 201 7.84 -8.67 -36.97
CA ARG A 201 8.84 -8.98 -38.00
C ARG A 201 8.81 -7.94 -39.12
N GLY A 202 9.65 -6.93 -39.01
CA GLY A 202 10.29 -6.34 -40.18
C GLY A 202 11.64 -5.77 -39.80
N ASP A 203 12.37 -5.31 -40.83
CA ASP A 203 13.81 -5.00 -40.81
C ASP A 203 14.29 -4.61 -39.41
N LEU A 204 14.94 -5.57 -38.74
CA LEU A 204 15.50 -5.36 -37.41
C LEU A 204 16.71 -4.42 -37.48
N GLY A 205 17.10 -3.87 -38.65
CA GLY A 205 18.21 -2.93 -38.80
C GLY A 205 18.18 -1.69 -37.88
N PRO A 206 17.04 -1.01 -37.67
CA PRO A 206 16.91 0.05 -36.67
C PRO A 206 16.93 -0.51 -35.24
N TRP A 207 16.33 -1.68 -35.01
CA TRP A 207 16.28 -2.36 -33.71
C TRP A 207 17.62 -2.89 -33.23
N ASN A 208 18.41 -3.52 -34.10
CA ASN A 208 19.76 -4.01 -33.82
C ASN A 208 20.69 -2.84 -33.49
N ARG A 209 20.57 -1.72 -34.21
CA ARG A 209 21.29 -0.47 -33.88
C ARG A 209 20.83 0.14 -32.55
N LEU A 210 19.56 -0.01 -32.20
CA LEU A 210 19.00 0.44 -30.93
C LEU A 210 19.40 -0.49 -29.78
N ASP A 211 19.41 -1.81 -29.98
CA ASP A 211 19.83 -2.84 -29.03
C ASP A 211 21.32 -2.70 -28.71
N GLU A 212 22.19 -2.50 -29.71
CA GLU A 212 23.61 -2.21 -29.49
C GLU A 212 23.78 -0.93 -28.64
N ARG A 213 23.07 0.15 -28.99
CA ARG A 213 23.13 1.41 -28.22
C ARG A 213 22.51 1.28 -26.83
N LEU A 214 21.48 0.47 -26.67
CA LEU A 214 20.81 0.20 -25.40
C LEU A 214 21.70 -0.64 -24.50
N GLN A 215 22.27 -1.74 -25.00
CA GLN A 215 23.26 -2.55 -24.27
C GLN A 215 24.46 -1.70 -23.87
N THR A 216 24.97 -0.85 -24.76
CA THR A 216 26.08 0.05 -24.44
C THR A 216 25.69 1.11 -23.40
N ALA A 217 24.47 1.66 -23.48
CA ALA A 217 23.96 2.62 -22.50
C ALA A 217 23.64 1.95 -21.15
N PHE A 218 23.11 0.74 -21.14
CA PHE A 218 22.83 -0.06 -19.94
C PHE A 218 24.13 -0.47 -19.25
N GLU A 219 25.14 -0.89 -20.01
CA GLU A 219 26.45 -1.26 -19.45
C GLU A 219 27.21 0.00 -18.97
N ALA A 220 27.13 1.13 -19.68
CA ALA A 220 27.69 2.40 -19.21
C ALA A 220 26.98 2.96 -17.96
N LEU A 221 25.66 2.78 -17.84
CA LEU A 221 24.89 3.16 -16.65
C LEU A 221 25.16 2.21 -15.48
N ARG A 222 25.26 0.90 -15.73
CA ARG A 222 25.66 -0.10 -14.75
C ARG A 222 27.07 0.16 -14.24
N GLN A 223 28.01 0.49 -15.10
CA GLN A 223 29.37 0.87 -14.71
C GLN A 223 29.40 2.20 -13.93
N ARG A 224 28.52 3.15 -14.24
CA ARG A 224 28.39 4.41 -13.49
C ARG A 224 27.75 4.22 -12.11
N GLU A 225 26.74 3.34 -11.98
CA GLU A 225 26.16 2.98 -10.68
C GLU A 225 27.15 2.18 -9.83
N VAL A 226 27.85 1.22 -10.42
CA VAL A 226 28.90 0.44 -9.73
C VAL A 226 30.08 1.32 -9.33
N ALA A 227 30.51 2.27 -10.17
CA ALA A 227 31.56 3.23 -9.85
C ALA A 227 31.12 4.22 -8.75
N ALA A 228 29.86 4.68 -8.76
CA ALA A 228 29.32 5.55 -7.73
C ALA A 228 29.16 4.82 -6.37
N VAL A 229 28.77 3.54 -6.39
CA VAL A 229 28.72 2.68 -5.20
C VAL A 229 30.14 2.34 -4.70
N ALA A 230 31.12 2.13 -5.59
CA ALA A 230 32.51 1.91 -5.24
C ALA A 230 33.17 3.16 -4.61
N LEU A 231 32.95 4.35 -5.20
CA LEU A 231 33.37 5.64 -4.65
C LEU A 231 32.69 5.96 -3.31
N ALA A 232 31.40 5.64 -3.18
CA ALA A 232 30.68 5.79 -1.91
C ALA A 232 31.24 4.82 -0.84
N ALA A 233 31.59 3.59 -1.20
CA ALA A 233 32.22 2.63 -0.30
C ALA A 233 33.65 3.06 0.11
N GLN A 234 34.41 3.67 -0.81
CA GLN A 234 35.75 4.20 -0.54
C GLN A 234 35.70 5.44 0.36
N ALA A 235 34.76 6.37 0.13
CA ALA A 235 34.49 7.51 1.00
C ALA A 235 34.00 7.10 2.39
N THR A 236 33.20 6.02 2.50
CA THR A 236 32.73 5.48 3.78
C THR A 236 33.87 4.83 4.57
N ARG A 237 34.85 4.21 3.90
CA ARG A 237 36.09 3.72 4.55
C ARG A 237 36.96 4.87 5.06
N TYR A 238 37.11 5.94 4.29
CA TYR A 238 37.91 7.11 4.68
C TYR A 238 37.29 7.89 5.86
N LEU A 239 35.95 7.99 5.92
CA LEU A 239 35.23 8.54 7.07
C LEU A 239 35.43 7.73 8.35
N ARG A 240 35.61 6.40 8.23
CA ARG A 240 35.84 5.52 9.38
C ARG A 240 37.22 5.74 10.03
N THR A 241 38.16 6.32 9.28
CA THR A 241 39.54 6.57 9.72
C THR A 241 39.84 8.05 10.00
N SER A 242 38.94 8.97 9.65
CA SER A 242 39.08 10.41 9.92
C SER A 242 38.57 10.79 11.32
N HIS A 243 39.39 11.47 12.12
CA HIS A 243 39.04 11.95 13.47
C HIS A 243 38.48 13.39 13.51
N ASN A 244 38.31 14.07 12.38
CA ASN A 244 37.97 15.49 12.36
C ASN A 244 36.46 15.75 12.11
N ALA A 245 35.75 16.29 13.09
CA ALA A 245 34.28 16.36 13.13
C ALA A 245 33.66 17.16 11.97
N GLU A 246 34.35 18.19 11.46
CA GLU A 246 33.84 19.01 10.35
C GLU A 246 33.85 18.27 9.00
N THR A 247 34.85 17.40 8.77
CA THR A 247 34.86 16.52 7.59
C THR A 247 33.73 15.47 7.62
N HIS A 248 33.29 15.05 8.80
CA HIS A 248 32.16 14.13 8.96
C HIS A 248 30.83 14.78 8.57
N VAL A 249 30.64 16.07 8.85
CA VAL A 249 29.42 16.81 8.52
C VAL A 249 29.35 17.10 7.01
N GLY A 250 30.46 17.56 6.41
CA GLY A 250 30.52 17.85 4.97
C GLY A 250 30.23 16.62 4.10
N VAL A 251 30.82 15.46 4.44
CA VAL A 251 30.58 14.22 3.68
C VAL A 251 29.18 13.66 3.93
N ARG A 252 28.61 13.81 5.14
CA ARG A 252 27.21 13.43 5.43
C ARG A 252 26.21 14.28 4.65
N ILE A 253 26.45 15.57 4.51
CA ILE A 253 25.62 16.47 3.70
C ILE A 253 25.74 16.10 2.22
N ALA A 254 26.95 15.80 1.72
CA ALA A 254 27.15 15.31 0.36
C ALA A 254 26.45 13.96 0.11
N TRP A 255 26.45 13.04 1.10
CA TRP A 255 25.74 11.76 1.03
C TRP A 255 24.21 11.93 1.05
N LEU A 256 23.70 12.87 1.84
CA LEU A 256 22.28 13.21 1.88
C LEU A 256 21.83 13.92 0.59
N ALA A 257 22.68 14.76 0.01
CA ALA A 257 22.45 15.37 -1.29
C ALA A 257 22.43 14.31 -2.40
N PHE A 258 23.46 13.45 -2.48
CA PHE A 258 23.54 12.33 -3.43
C PHE A 258 22.35 11.35 -3.29
N GLY A 259 21.99 11.01 -2.05
CA GLY A 259 20.84 10.18 -1.72
C GLY A 259 19.48 10.85 -1.98
N ARG A 260 19.41 12.18 -2.09
CA ARG A 260 18.24 12.93 -2.57
C ARG A 260 18.18 13.01 -4.09
N THR A 261 19.34 13.14 -4.77
CA THR A 261 19.44 13.12 -6.24
C THR A 261 18.98 11.79 -6.83
N ILE A 262 19.31 10.66 -6.17
CA ILE A 262 18.83 9.32 -6.55
C ILE A 262 17.33 9.14 -6.24
N ARG A 263 16.78 9.87 -5.27
CA ARG A 263 15.38 9.74 -4.83
C ARG A 263 14.40 10.54 -5.71
N HIS A 264 14.87 11.56 -6.43
CA HIS A 264 14.07 12.29 -7.41
C HIS A 264 14.17 11.65 -8.80
N ARG A 265 13.22 10.75 -9.10
CA ARG A 265 13.03 10.09 -10.41
C ARG A 265 12.55 11.07 -11.50
N SER A 266 13.37 12.03 -11.90
CA SER A 266 13.17 12.88 -13.09
C SER A 266 14.51 13.14 -13.80
N THR A 267 14.65 12.68 -15.04
CA THR A 267 15.97 12.32 -15.62
C THR A 267 16.63 13.38 -16.51
N SER A 268 15.96 14.47 -16.91
CA SER A 268 16.66 15.59 -17.59
C SER A 268 17.45 16.47 -16.61
N ILE A 269 16.95 16.59 -15.37
CA ILE A 269 17.61 17.28 -14.25
C ILE A 269 18.77 16.43 -13.73
N CYS A 270 18.60 15.10 -13.69
CA CYS A 270 19.57 14.19 -13.11
C CYS A 270 20.92 14.15 -13.86
N LYS A 271 20.97 14.28 -15.19
CA LYS A 271 22.25 14.28 -15.94
C LYS A 271 23.09 15.54 -15.66
N ARG A 272 22.49 16.73 -15.75
CA ARG A 272 23.17 18.01 -15.42
C ARG A 272 23.48 18.10 -13.93
N HIS A 273 22.61 17.59 -13.06
CA HIS A 273 22.90 17.54 -11.62
C HIS A 273 23.96 16.50 -11.28
N LEU A 274 24.03 15.33 -11.92
CA LEU A 274 25.11 14.35 -11.68
C LEU A 274 26.46 14.87 -12.18
N GLU A 275 26.51 15.49 -13.36
CA GLU A 275 27.73 16.11 -13.89
C GLU A 275 28.20 17.27 -12.98
N ARG A 276 27.26 18.10 -12.50
CA ARG A 276 27.55 19.15 -11.51
C ARG A 276 27.93 18.58 -10.13
N SER A 277 27.33 17.48 -9.71
CA SER A 277 27.65 16.78 -8.44
C SER A 277 29.03 16.13 -8.51
N ALA A 278 29.44 15.60 -9.66
CA ALA A 278 30.77 15.04 -9.90
C ALA A 278 31.84 16.15 -9.92
N SER A 279 31.54 17.32 -10.49
CA SER A 279 32.42 18.50 -10.37
C SER A 279 32.51 19.03 -8.94
N LEU A 280 31.42 18.97 -8.17
CA LEU A 280 31.39 19.36 -6.76
C LEU A 280 32.17 18.37 -5.88
N LEU A 281 32.04 17.07 -6.13
CA LEU A 281 32.78 16.01 -5.43
C LEU A 281 34.27 16.04 -5.75
N SER A 282 34.67 16.36 -6.98
CA SER A 282 36.08 16.55 -7.35
C SER A 282 36.66 17.88 -6.83
N ALA A 283 35.84 18.92 -6.67
CA ALA A 283 36.23 20.14 -5.96
C ALA A 283 36.37 19.89 -4.45
N LEU A 284 35.47 19.11 -3.84
CA LEU A 284 35.54 18.68 -2.44
C LEU A 284 36.74 17.77 -2.17
N HIS A 285 37.12 16.91 -3.12
CA HIS A 285 38.33 16.09 -3.02
C HIS A 285 39.59 16.96 -2.96
N ARG A 286 39.69 18.00 -3.80
CA ARG A 286 40.79 18.99 -3.77
C ARG A 286 40.81 19.85 -2.51
N ILE A 287 39.65 20.09 -1.90
CA ILE A 287 39.49 20.81 -0.62
C ILE A 287 39.98 19.94 0.56
N CYS A 288 39.81 18.62 0.49
CA CYS A 288 40.31 17.69 1.51
C CYS A 288 41.85 17.55 1.52
N ASP A 289 42.53 17.89 0.42
CA ASP A 289 43.99 17.82 0.31
C ASP A 289 44.72 19.04 0.89
N ASN A 290 44.05 20.17 1.17
CA ASN A 290 44.69 21.34 1.77
C ASN A 290 43.77 22.12 2.74
N PRO A 291 43.92 21.95 4.07
CA PRO A 291 42.90 22.33 5.06
C PRO A 291 42.84 23.81 5.47
N ASN A 292 43.65 24.71 4.90
CA ASN A 292 43.81 26.09 5.41
C ASN A 292 43.04 27.22 4.68
N ASP A 293 42.12 26.95 3.73
CA ASP A 293 41.47 28.02 2.90
C ASP A 293 39.93 27.88 2.69
N THR A 294 39.15 27.38 3.66
CA THR A 294 37.92 26.61 3.27
C THR A 294 36.60 26.89 3.99
N THR A 295 36.37 28.04 4.63
CA THR A 295 35.02 28.35 5.18
C THR A 295 34.17 29.26 4.28
N ILE A 296 34.77 30.16 3.50
CA ILE A 296 34.02 31.21 2.77
C ILE A 296 33.56 30.75 1.37
N LYS A 297 34.24 29.79 0.74
CA LYS A 297 33.91 29.32 -0.63
C LYS A 297 32.76 28.30 -0.68
N ALA A 298 32.52 27.53 0.38
CA ALA A 298 31.48 26.49 0.38
C ALA A 298 30.05 27.07 0.51
N THR A 299 29.90 28.15 1.28
CA THR A 299 28.61 28.79 1.57
C THR A 299 28.08 29.62 0.40
N SER A 300 28.98 30.21 -0.40
CA SER A 300 28.61 30.99 -1.60
C SER A 300 28.16 30.10 -2.77
N LEU A 301 28.73 28.90 -2.89
CA LEU A 301 28.35 27.90 -3.89
C LEU A 301 26.96 27.28 -3.63
N ALA A 302 26.53 27.20 -2.37
CA ALA A 302 25.20 26.69 -2.01
C ALA A 302 24.07 27.68 -2.34
N ARG A 303 24.28 28.99 -2.14
CA ARG A 303 23.26 30.02 -2.45
C ARG A 303 22.97 30.15 -3.93
N ARG A 304 23.98 29.97 -4.79
CA ARG A 304 23.82 30.06 -6.25
C ARG A 304 22.94 28.96 -6.86
N TRP A 305 22.58 27.94 -6.08
CA TRP A 305 21.82 26.78 -6.54
C TRP A 305 20.30 26.95 -6.36
N ASP A 306 19.85 27.77 -5.41
CA ASP A 306 18.42 27.95 -5.13
C ASP A 306 17.73 28.92 -6.12
N ASP A 307 18.45 29.93 -6.63
CA ASP A 307 17.85 31.04 -7.39
C ASP A 307 17.45 30.72 -8.86
N GLU A 308 17.92 29.62 -9.47
CA GLU A 308 17.72 29.35 -10.92
C GLU A 308 16.59 28.36 -11.26
N THR A 309 15.79 27.88 -10.28
CA THR A 309 14.84 26.76 -10.49
C THR A 309 13.38 27.15 -10.75
N PHE A 310 13.06 28.46 -10.81
CA PHE A 310 11.69 28.95 -10.73
C PHE A 310 11.29 29.80 -11.95
N ASP A 311 11.19 29.19 -13.14
CA ASP A 311 10.54 29.88 -14.28
C ASP A 311 10.03 28.90 -15.37
N LEU A 312 8.82 28.36 -15.22
CA LEU A 312 8.03 27.73 -16.30
C LEU A 312 6.53 27.80 -15.97
N GLY A 313 5.87 28.85 -16.48
CA GLY A 313 4.41 29.03 -16.41
C GLY A 313 3.64 28.25 -17.48
N LEU A 314 2.53 27.62 -17.07
CA LEU A 314 1.28 27.33 -17.81
C LEU A 314 0.50 26.20 -17.10
N ILE A 315 -0.06 26.48 -15.93
CA ILE A 315 -1.17 25.69 -15.35
C ILE A 315 -2.01 26.69 -14.53
N ASN A 316 -3.32 26.76 -14.77
CA ASN A 316 -4.23 27.65 -14.05
C ASN A 316 -4.09 27.44 -12.53
N GLU A 317 -3.85 28.53 -11.79
CA GLU A 317 -3.52 28.53 -10.35
C GLU A 317 -4.52 27.73 -9.49
N GLU A 318 -5.80 27.72 -9.87
CA GLU A 318 -6.88 27.04 -9.15
C GLU A 318 -6.83 25.50 -9.25
N GLN A 319 -6.44 24.96 -10.41
CA GLN A 319 -6.26 23.51 -10.60
C GLN A 319 -4.95 23.01 -9.99
N VAL A 320 -3.93 23.88 -9.99
CA VAL A 320 -2.65 23.61 -9.34
C VAL A 320 -2.83 23.57 -7.83
N ASP A 321 -3.60 24.48 -7.24
CA ASP A 321 -3.77 24.51 -5.79
C ASP A 321 -4.59 23.34 -5.27
N HIS A 322 -5.66 22.90 -5.97
CA HIS A 322 -6.35 21.66 -5.61
C HIS A 322 -5.49 20.41 -5.79
N ALA A 323 -4.70 20.30 -6.87
CA ALA A 323 -3.77 19.20 -7.07
C ALA A 323 -2.57 19.23 -6.11
N ARG A 324 -2.12 20.42 -5.69
CA ARG A 324 -1.07 20.62 -4.67
C ARG A 324 -1.56 20.26 -3.27
N HIS A 325 -2.81 20.57 -2.93
CA HIS A 325 -3.41 20.18 -1.64
C HIS A 325 -3.65 18.65 -1.61
N ALA A 326 -4.28 18.07 -2.63
CA ALA A 326 -4.49 16.61 -2.71
C ALA A 326 -3.16 15.81 -2.85
N GLY A 327 -2.19 16.34 -3.60
CA GLY A 327 -0.84 15.80 -3.73
C GLY A 327 -0.01 15.96 -2.44
N GLY A 328 -0.18 17.08 -1.73
CA GLY A 328 0.43 17.37 -0.45
C GLY A 328 -0.10 16.46 0.66
N ASP A 329 -1.41 16.25 0.71
CA ASP A 329 -2.07 15.37 1.68
C ASP A 329 -1.75 13.89 1.44
N SER A 330 -1.68 13.46 0.18
CA SER A 330 -1.28 12.09 -0.17
C SER A 330 0.21 11.82 0.07
N GLN A 331 1.11 12.78 -0.21
CA GLN A 331 2.53 12.67 0.15
C GLN A 331 2.74 12.75 1.67
N GLY A 332 1.99 13.59 2.37
CA GLY A 332 1.99 13.72 3.82
C GLY A 332 1.56 12.42 4.50
N SER A 333 0.43 11.83 4.07
CA SER A 333 -0.09 10.55 4.57
C SER A 333 0.90 9.39 4.33
N LEU A 334 1.57 9.35 3.17
CA LEU A 334 2.58 8.33 2.89
C LEU A 334 3.83 8.48 3.76
N ARG A 335 4.31 9.72 3.97
CA ARG A 335 5.44 10.00 4.87
C ARG A 335 5.07 9.63 6.32
N ALA A 336 3.89 10.02 6.78
CA ALA A 336 3.37 9.68 8.09
C ALA A 336 3.28 8.16 8.30
N THR A 337 2.73 7.41 7.32
CA THR A 337 2.63 5.95 7.39
C THR A 337 4.01 5.29 7.54
N LYS A 338 5.03 5.76 6.82
CA LYS A 338 6.39 5.23 6.92
C LYS A 338 7.03 5.54 8.28
N VAL A 339 6.92 6.79 8.75
CA VAL A 339 7.48 7.21 10.04
C VAL A 339 6.83 6.45 11.18
N LEU A 340 5.50 6.38 11.21
CA LEU A 340 4.76 5.62 12.22
C LEU A 340 5.06 4.13 12.13
N GLY A 341 5.22 3.56 10.93
CA GLY A 341 5.60 2.15 10.76
C GLY A 341 6.96 1.84 11.37
N ILE A 342 7.96 2.69 11.13
CA ILE A 342 9.29 2.57 11.77
C ILE A 342 9.16 2.68 13.29
N ALA A 343 8.35 3.62 13.79
CA ALA A 343 8.11 3.77 15.23
C ALA A 343 7.49 2.50 15.84
N VAL A 344 6.53 1.85 15.17
CA VAL A 344 5.95 0.57 15.62
C VAL A 344 7.03 -0.49 15.75
N HIS A 345 7.87 -0.70 14.73
CA HIS A 345 8.93 -1.70 14.78
C HIS A 345 9.93 -1.44 15.92
N VAL A 346 10.34 -0.18 16.11
CA VAL A 346 11.26 0.22 17.17
C VAL A 346 10.64 -0.02 18.56
N LEU A 347 9.39 0.39 18.77
CA LEU A 347 8.69 0.20 20.05
C LEU A 347 8.43 -1.28 20.34
N CYS A 348 8.11 -2.09 19.33
CA CYS A 348 8.00 -3.54 19.46
C CYS A 348 9.32 -4.16 19.92
N GLY A 349 10.43 -3.84 19.24
CA GLY A 349 11.77 -4.29 19.62
C GLY A 349 12.14 -3.85 21.04
N LEU A 350 11.88 -2.59 21.39
CA LEU A 350 12.14 -2.06 22.73
C LEU A 350 11.33 -2.79 23.80
N SER A 351 10.03 -3.04 23.58
CA SER A 351 9.18 -3.77 24.54
C SER A 351 9.71 -5.18 24.82
N LEU A 352 10.17 -5.88 23.78
CA LEU A 352 10.73 -7.22 23.91
C LEU A 352 12.08 -7.21 24.64
N LEU A 353 12.95 -6.24 24.32
CA LEU A 353 14.24 -6.09 25.00
C LEU A 353 14.07 -5.75 26.49
N LEU A 354 13.11 -4.88 26.83
CA LEU A 354 12.84 -4.50 28.21
C LEU A 354 12.32 -5.68 29.03
N VAL A 355 11.35 -6.46 28.52
CA VAL A 355 10.81 -7.61 29.27
C VAL A 355 11.84 -8.73 29.42
N ILE A 356 12.61 -9.03 28.37
CA ILE A 356 13.68 -10.04 28.43
C ILE A 356 14.78 -9.59 29.39
N GLY A 357 15.23 -8.34 29.26
CA GLY A 357 16.26 -7.78 30.15
C GLY A 357 15.82 -7.77 31.61
N TRP A 358 14.53 -7.51 31.88
CA TRP A 358 14.00 -7.53 33.25
C TRP A 358 14.10 -8.93 33.85
N PHE A 359 13.51 -9.94 33.21
CA PHE A 359 13.47 -11.27 33.80
C PHE A 359 14.81 -12.00 33.71
N ALA A 360 15.63 -11.75 32.69
CA ALA A 360 16.99 -12.31 32.60
C ALA A 360 17.92 -11.77 33.69
N SER A 361 17.72 -10.53 34.15
CA SER A 361 18.51 -9.94 35.23
C SER A 361 17.88 -10.12 36.63
N SER A 362 16.70 -10.74 36.70
CA SER A 362 16.05 -11.11 37.97
C SER A 362 16.74 -12.33 38.59
N LYS A 363 16.67 -12.47 39.92
CA LYS A 363 17.29 -13.60 40.63
C LYS A 363 16.73 -14.96 40.18
N GLN A 364 15.46 -15.00 39.77
CA GLN A 364 14.78 -16.22 39.33
C GLN A 364 15.17 -16.62 37.89
N GLY A 365 15.53 -15.66 37.04
CA GLY A 365 15.85 -15.92 35.64
C GLY A 365 14.71 -16.58 34.87
N TYR A 366 15.08 -17.31 33.82
CA TYR A 366 14.17 -18.15 33.03
C TYR A 366 14.39 -19.62 33.37
N SER A 367 13.32 -20.33 33.67
CA SER A 367 13.34 -21.78 33.88
C SER A 367 12.07 -22.42 33.33
N TRP A 368 12.13 -23.70 33.03
CA TRP A 368 10.93 -24.52 32.75
C TRP A 368 10.82 -25.74 33.68
N GLN A 369 11.72 -25.81 34.68
CA GLN A 369 11.75 -26.89 35.65
C GLN A 369 10.50 -26.87 36.53
N THR A 370 10.10 -28.05 37.01
CA THR A 370 8.95 -28.20 37.91
C THR A 370 9.22 -27.51 39.23
N SER A 371 8.22 -26.77 39.74
CA SER A 371 8.31 -26.02 41.01
C SER A 371 9.40 -24.93 41.06
N ASP A 372 9.94 -24.51 39.91
CA ASP A 372 10.89 -23.41 39.82
C ASP A 372 10.17 -22.07 39.59
N PRO A 373 10.36 -21.05 40.46
CA PRO A 373 9.77 -19.72 40.28
C PRO A 373 10.12 -19.03 38.95
N GLY A 374 11.24 -19.39 38.32
CA GLY A 374 11.68 -18.89 37.02
C GLY A 374 10.73 -19.24 35.86
N VAL A 375 9.80 -20.18 36.05
CA VAL A 375 8.75 -20.47 35.06
C VAL A 375 7.83 -19.27 34.81
N PHE A 376 7.63 -18.40 35.81
CA PHE A 376 6.81 -17.21 35.67
C PHE A 376 7.35 -16.24 34.61
N ALA A 377 8.67 -16.15 34.43
CA ALA A 377 9.29 -15.22 33.47
C ALA A 377 8.80 -15.41 32.02
N TRP A 378 8.38 -16.64 31.67
CA TRP A 378 7.81 -16.94 30.36
C TRP A 378 6.45 -16.31 30.14
N HIS A 379 5.65 -16.10 31.20
CA HIS A 379 4.34 -15.48 31.06
C HIS A 379 4.42 -14.06 30.47
N PRO A 380 5.04 -13.06 31.12
CA PRO A 380 5.10 -11.71 30.57
C PRO A 380 5.90 -11.64 29.28
N THR A 381 6.96 -12.45 29.12
CA THR A 381 7.77 -12.47 27.90
C THR A 381 6.95 -12.94 26.69
N LEU A 382 6.18 -14.02 26.84
CA LEU A 382 5.35 -14.56 25.76
C LEU A 382 4.08 -13.72 25.54
N MET A 383 3.53 -13.08 26.58
CA MET A 383 2.44 -12.11 26.39
C MET A 383 2.91 -10.87 25.61
N VAL A 384 4.09 -10.34 25.90
CA VAL A 384 4.69 -9.24 25.11
C VAL A 384 5.03 -9.70 23.70
N LEU A 385 5.67 -10.85 23.52
CA LEU A 385 5.97 -11.36 22.18
C LEU A 385 4.69 -11.58 21.36
N GLY A 386 3.67 -12.23 21.92
CA GLY A 386 2.46 -12.59 21.21
C GLY A 386 1.48 -11.43 21.06
N LEU A 387 0.94 -10.94 22.18
CA LEU A 387 -0.15 -9.96 22.19
C LEU A 387 0.31 -8.53 21.94
N VAL A 388 1.61 -8.22 22.12
CA VAL A 388 2.14 -6.87 21.84
C VAL A 388 2.86 -6.87 20.49
N VAL A 389 3.97 -7.61 20.35
CA VAL A 389 4.82 -7.55 19.16
C VAL A 389 4.14 -8.18 17.93
N CYS A 390 3.86 -9.48 17.97
CA CYS A 390 3.28 -10.18 16.82
C CYS A 390 1.91 -9.61 16.45
N TYR A 391 1.08 -9.24 17.44
CA TYR A 391 -0.21 -8.59 17.19
C TYR A 391 -0.03 -7.23 16.48
N ALA A 392 0.81 -6.33 17.00
CA ALA A 392 1.02 -5.00 16.40
C ALA A 392 1.48 -5.12 14.94
N GLU A 393 2.49 -5.97 14.70
CA GLU A 393 3.03 -6.25 13.38
C GLU A 393 1.96 -6.82 12.43
N ALA A 394 1.11 -7.73 12.93
CA ALA A 394 0.00 -8.29 12.15
C ALA A 394 -1.01 -7.21 11.75
N VAL A 395 -1.38 -6.31 12.66
CA VAL A 395 -2.33 -5.22 12.41
C VAL A 395 -1.79 -4.24 11.38
N ILE A 396 -0.52 -3.81 11.52
CA ILE A 396 0.08 -2.84 10.60
C ILE A 396 0.51 -3.44 9.27
N SER A 397 0.55 -4.77 9.11
CA SER A 397 0.97 -5.44 7.88
C SER A 397 0.20 -4.98 6.63
N TRP A 398 -1.06 -4.56 6.79
CA TRP A 398 -1.91 -4.02 5.72
C TRP A 398 -1.56 -2.57 5.33
N ARG A 399 -0.80 -1.84 6.17
CA ARG A 399 -0.36 -0.46 5.96
C ARG A 399 1.13 -0.35 5.64
N ALA A 400 1.98 -1.03 6.40
CA ALA A 400 3.44 -1.00 6.27
C ALA A 400 3.92 -1.63 4.95
N PHE A 401 3.24 -2.67 4.48
CA PHE A 401 3.62 -3.42 3.28
C PHE A 401 2.73 -3.11 2.07
N GLY A 402 2.35 -1.85 1.87
CA GLY A 402 1.48 -1.40 0.76
C GLY A 402 1.95 -1.86 -0.63
N PHE A 403 3.27 -1.97 -0.81
CA PHE A 403 3.95 -2.40 -2.03
C PHE A 403 3.93 -3.93 -2.28
N ILE A 404 3.63 -4.73 -1.26
CA ILE A 404 3.56 -6.20 -1.36
C ILE A 404 2.16 -6.61 -1.86
N PRO A 405 2.03 -7.66 -2.71
CA PRO A 405 0.73 -8.17 -3.14
C PRO A 405 -0.21 -8.51 -1.98
N ARG A 406 -1.51 -8.26 -2.16
CA ARG A 406 -2.57 -8.57 -1.18
C ARG A 406 -2.54 -10.01 -0.61
N PRO A 407 -2.37 -11.09 -1.40
CA PRO A 407 -2.36 -12.45 -0.85
C PRO A 407 -1.21 -12.66 0.14
N VAL A 408 -0.03 -12.11 -0.15
CA VAL A 408 1.15 -12.23 0.73
C VAL A 408 0.92 -11.50 2.05
N ARG A 409 0.36 -10.27 2.01
CA ARG A 409 -0.01 -9.55 3.26
C ARG A 409 -1.00 -10.34 4.12
N LYS A 410 -1.97 -10.99 3.49
CA LYS A 410 -2.92 -11.86 4.21
C LYS A 410 -2.20 -13.03 4.88
N ILE A 411 -1.27 -13.69 4.19
CA ILE A 411 -0.46 -14.77 4.77
C ILE A 411 0.35 -14.25 5.95
N VAL A 412 1.06 -13.13 5.80
CA VAL A 412 1.83 -12.49 6.89
C VAL A 412 0.95 -12.21 8.10
N HIS A 413 -0.24 -11.62 7.90
CA HIS A 413 -1.19 -11.32 8.96
C HIS A 413 -1.64 -12.58 9.72
N VAL A 414 -2.01 -13.65 9.01
CA VAL A 414 -2.44 -14.91 9.63
C VAL A 414 -1.28 -15.59 10.37
N VAL A 415 -0.09 -15.66 9.76
CA VAL A 415 1.09 -16.27 10.39
C VAL A 415 1.45 -15.56 11.69
N LEU A 416 1.50 -14.23 11.68
CA LEU A 416 1.83 -13.46 12.89
C LEU A 416 0.79 -13.66 14.01
N HIS A 417 -0.50 -13.68 13.70
CA HIS A 417 -1.53 -13.99 14.70
C HIS A 417 -1.48 -15.45 15.18
N THR A 418 -1.07 -16.39 14.33
CA THR A 418 -0.88 -17.79 14.72
C THR A 418 0.29 -17.92 15.71
N VAL A 419 1.41 -17.25 15.43
CA VAL A 419 2.55 -17.19 16.36
C VAL A 419 2.14 -16.56 17.69
N ALA A 420 1.35 -15.48 17.64
CA ALA A 420 0.80 -14.86 18.84
C ALA A 420 -0.08 -15.82 19.65
N LEU A 421 -0.95 -16.60 18.99
CA LEU A 421 -1.81 -17.59 19.65
C LEU A 421 -0.98 -18.67 20.36
N VAL A 422 0.06 -19.20 19.72
CA VAL A 422 0.97 -20.18 20.35
C VAL A 422 1.68 -19.58 21.56
N ALA A 423 2.19 -18.35 21.44
CA ALA A 423 2.85 -17.66 22.55
C ALA A 423 1.89 -17.44 23.75
N VAL A 424 0.64 -17.04 23.49
CA VAL A 424 -0.39 -16.88 24.53
C VAL A 424 -0.66 -18.21 25.24
N VAL A 425 -0.85 -19.30 24.51
CA VAL A 425 -1.12 -20.62 25.12
C VAL A 425 0.05 -21.05 26.02
N VAL A 426 1.28 -20.94 25.54
CA VAL A 426 2.48 -21.32 26.32
C VAL A 426 2.68 -20.37 27.52
N GLY A 427 2.46 -19.08 27.35
CA GLY A 427 2.57 -18.08 28.42
C GLY A 427 1.48 -18.23 29.49
N LEU A 428 0.26 -18.61 29.13
CA LEU A 428 -0.80 -18.95 30.10
C LEU A 428 -0.44 -20.23 30.84
N ARG A 429 0.03 -21.26 30.14
CA ARG A 429 0.53 -22.47 30.79
C ARG A 429 1.62 -22.15 31.82
N ALA A 430 2.53 -21.23 31.50
CA ALA A 430 3.59 -20.81 32.41
C ALA A 430 3.05 -20.20 33.73
N VAL A 431 2.07 -19.28 33.67
CA VAL A 431 1.51 -18.67 34.89
C VAL A 431 0.64 -19.64 35.71
N PHE A 432 -0.14 -20.51 35.06
CA PHE A 432 -0.90 -21.54 35.77
C PHE A 432 0.02 -22.56 36.45
N ARG A 433 1.12 -22.95 35.79
CA ARG A 433 2.16 -23.77 36.42
C ARG A 433 2.80 -23.06 37.60
N PHE A 434 3.18 -21.79 37.42
CA PHE A 434 3.75 -20.98 38.49
C PHE A 434 2.83 -20.95 39.72
N HIS A 435 1.53 -20.74 39.55
CA HIS A 435 0.58 -20.74 40.67
C HIS A 435 0.36 -22.13 41.29
N ASN A 436 0.16 -23.15 40.47
CA ASN A 436 -0.20 -24.49 40.94
C ASN A 436 0.98 -25.24 41.57
N GLU A 437 2.19 -25.02 41.07
CA GLU A 437 3.41 -25.68 41.52
C GLU A 437 4.15 -24.88 42.60
N ASN A 438 3.63 -23.71 42.99
CA ASN A 438 4.21 -22.86 44.03
C ASN A 438 4.20 -23.57 45.39
N GLN A 439 5.32 -23.47 46.11
CA GLN A 439 5.51 -24.07 47.42
C GLN A 439 5.69 -22.98 48.49
N PRO A 440 5.29 -23.21 49.76
CA PRO A 440 4.73 -24.45 50.32
C PRO A 440 3.23 -24.65 50.04
N LYS A 441 2.55 -23.66 49.44
CA LYS A 441 1.14 -23.75 49.06
C LYS A 441 0.93 -23.15 47.66
N PRO A 442 0.01 -23.73 46.86
CA PRO A 442 -0.40 -23.15 45.59
C PRO A 442 -0.99 -21.74 45.76
N ILE A 443 -0.76 -20.89 44.76
CA ILE A 443 -1.36 -19.56 44.66
C ILE A 443 -2.75 -19.70 44.04
N PRO A 444 -3.80 -19.06 44.60
CA PRO A 444 -5.13 -19.10 43.97
C PRO A 444 -5.08 -18.49 42.56
N ASN A 445 -5.81 -19.10 41.63
CA ASN A 445 -5.91 -18.62 40.25
C ASN A 445 -7.07 -17.63 40.08
N LEU A 446 -6.95 -16.75 39.07
CA LEU A 446 -8.03 -15.89 38.56
C LEU A 446 -8.71 -14.96 39.60
N TYR A 447 -7.98 -14.50 40.62
CA TYR A 447 -8.52 -13.56 41.63
C TYR A 447 -8.22 -12.09 41.31
N SER A 448 -7.19 -11.80 40.51
CA SER A 448 -6.75 -10.42 40.28
C SER A 448 -7.54 -9.77 39.14
N PHE A 449 -7.68 -8.44 39.19
CA PHE A 449 -8.31 -7.69 38.10
C PHE A 449 -7.56 -7.86 36.77
N HIS A 450 -6.22 -7.93 36.83
CA HIS A 450 -5.38 -8.27 35.67
C HIS A 450 -5.79 -9.61 35.05
N SER A 451 -6.01 -10.64 35.87
CA SER A 451 -6.38 -11.97 35.38
C SER A 451 -7.78 -12.01 34.72
N TRP A 452 -8.72 -11.20 35.19
CA TRP A 452 -10.05 -11.07 34.57
C TRP A 452 -9.97 -10.34 33.22
N LEU A 453 -9.25 -9.20 33.17
CA LEU A 453 -9.00 -8.49 31.92
C LEU A 453 -8.23 -9.35 30.91
N GLY A 454 -7.23 -10.10 31.38
CA GLY A 454 -6.44 -11.00 30.57
C GLY A 454 -7.26 -12.14 29.98
N LEU A 455 -8.14 -12.75 30.77
CA LEU A 455 -9.03 -13.80 30.29
C LEU A 455 -10.00 -13.26 29.22
N ILE A 456 -10.61 -12.10 29.44
CA ILE A 456 -11.47 -11.43 28.44
C ILE A 456 -10.68 -11.16 27.15
N THR A 457 -9.47 -10.60 27.28
CA THR A 457 -8.60 -10.28 26.13
C THR A 457 -8.26 -11.52 25.32
N VAL A 458 -7.91 -12.63 25.98
CA VAL A 458 -7.57 -13.89 25.31
C VAL A 458 -8.78 -14.52 24.64
N ILE A 459 -9.96 -14.51 25.28
CA ILE A 459 -11.20 -15.02 24.68
C ILE A 459 -11.56 -14.22 23.44
N LEU A 460 -11.54 -12.88 23.53
CA LEU A 460 -11.83 -12.01 22.39
C LEU A 460 -10.80 -12.15 21.28
N PHE A 461 -9.51 -12.29 21.61
CA PHE A 461 -8.45 -12.56 20.65
C PHE A 461 -8.66 -13.88 19.91
N PHE A 462 -8.96 -14.95 20.65
CA PHE A 462 -9.22 -16.26 20.06
C PHE A 462 -10.46 -16.24 19.17
N ALA A 463 -11.55 -15.63 19.63
CA ALA A 463 -12.77 -15.47 18.82
C ALA A 463 -12.48 -14.69 17.54
N GLN A 464 -11.74 -13.59 17.64
CA GLN A 464 -11.33 -12.78 16.49
C GLN A 464 -10.45 -13.55 15.50
N TYR A 465 -9.53 -14.37 16.01
CA TYR A 465 -8.67 -15.24 15.19
C TYR A 465 -9.50 -16.31 14.46
N VAL A 466 -10.38 -17.03 15.16
CA VAL A 466 -11.21 -18.10 14.57
C VAL A 466 -12.16 -17.52 13.52
N ILE A 467 -12.88 -16.44 13.85
CA ILE A 467 -13.80 -15.77 12.92
C ILE A 467 -13.03 -15.25 11.71
N GLY A 468 -11.88 -14.58 11.94
CA GLY A 468 -11.04 -14.04 10.87
C GLY A 468 -10.48 -15.13 9.95
N PHE A 469 -9.99 -16.24 10.52
CA PHE A 469 -9.45 -17.36 9.77
C PHE A 469 -10.53 -18.03 8.91
N TRP A 470 -11.68 -18.38 9.52
CA TRP A 470 -12.80 -19.00 8.82
C TRP A 470 -13.36 -18.08 7.71
N ALA A 471 -13.61 -16.81 8.03
CA ALA A 471 -14.23 -15.88 7.10
C ALA A 471 -13.29 -15.48 5.95
N PHE A 472 -12.00 -15.21 6.22
CA PHE A 472 -11.11 -14.58 5.25
C PHE A 472 -9.99 -15.47 4.70
N PHE A 473 -9.70 -16.62 5.32
CA PHE A 473 -8.61 -17.51 4.93
C PHE A 473 -9.11 -18.87 4.43
N TYR A 474 -9.66 -19.73 5.29
CA TYR A 474 -10.12 -21.07 4.93
C TYR A 474 -11.28 -21.53 5.85
N PRO A 475 -12.38 -22.09 5.32
CA PRO A 475 -12.69 -22.40 3.93
C PRO A 475 -13.11 -21.19 3.07
N LYS A 476 -13.08 -19.98 3.67
CA LYS A 476 -13.48 -18.68 3.07
C LYS A 476 -15.00 -18.55 2.94
N ALA A 477 -15.57 -17.61 3.70
CA ALA A 477 -17.00 -17.34 3.69
C ALA A 477 -17.48 -16.73 2.36
N GLN A 478 -18.80 -16.75 2.14
CA GLN A 478 -19.47 -16.09 1.02
C GLN A 478 -19.15 -14.60 0.97
N ASP A 479 -19.10 -14.05 -0.25
CA ASP A 479 -18.61 -12.69 -0.51
C ASP A 479 -19.40 -11.60 0.21
N ALA A 480 -20.73 -11.73 0.26
CA ALA A 480 -21.62 -10.83 1.00
C ALA A 480 -21.30 -10.79 2.50
N LEU A 481 -21.15 -11.97 3.12
CA LEU A 481 -20.80 -12.07 4.54
C LEU A 481 -19.40 -11.51 4.82
N ARG A 482 -18.43 -11.76 3.93
CA ARG A 482 -17.08 -11.18 4.07
C ARG A 482 -17.11 -9.65 3.99
N ALA A 483 -17.88 -9.09 3.06
CA ALA A 483 -18.03 -7.63 2.93
C ALA A 483 -18.61 -7.01 4.22
N ALA A 484 -19.61 -7.66 4.83
CA ALA A 484 -20.18 -7.22 6.10
C ALA A 484 -19.22 -7.39 7.30
N LEU A 485 -18.42 -8.47 7.33
CA LEU A 485 -17.52 -8.78 8.44
C LEU A 485 -16.22 -7.97 8.43
N VAL A 486 -15.70 -7.53 7.28
CA VAL A 486 -14.45 -6.75 7.20
C VAL A 486 -14.43 -5.54 8.14
N PRO A 487 -15.44 -4.63 8.13
CA PRO A 487 -15.41 -3.45 9.00
C PRO A 487 -15.55 -3.80 10.48
N LEU A 488 -16.25 -4.89 10.81
CA LEU A 488 -16.35 -5.37 12.19
C LEU A 488 -15.00 -5.96 12.65
N HIS A 489 -14.41 -6.84 11.84
CA HIS A 489 -13.11 -7.45 12.12
C HIS A 489 -12.02 -6.39 12.27
N ALA A 490 -11.93 -5.42 11.37
CA ALA A 490 -10.91 -4.37 11.44
C ALA A 490 -11.06 -3.50 12.71
N ARG A 491 -12.29 -3.05 13.03
CA ARG A 491 -12.54 -2.21 14.22
C ARG A 491 -12.37 -2.98 15.52
N ALA A 492 -12.92 -4.19 15.62
CA ALA A 492 -12.80 -5.03 16.80
C ALA A 492 -11.34 -5.41 17.07
N GLY A 493 -10.58 -5.76 16.02
CA GLY A 493 -9.16 -6.09 16.13
C GLY A 493 -8.30 -4.92 16.58
N LEU A 494 -8.61 -3.70 16.13
CA LEU A 494 -7.93 -2.48 16.57
C LEU A 494 -8.27 -2.14 18.03
N LEU A 495 -9.56 -2.16 18.40
CA LEU A 495 -10.01 -1.89 19.77
C LEU A 495 -9.43 -2.90 20.76
N LEU A 496 -9.40 -4.19 20.37
CA LEU A 496 -8.82 -5.24 21.19
C LEU A 496 -7.33 -4.98 21.49
N PHE A 497 -6.56 -4.51 20.51
CA PHE A 497 -5.16 -4.15 20.71
C PHE A 497 -5.00 -2.87 21.55
N VAL A 498 -5.66 -1.79 21.15
CA VAL A 498 -5.45 -0.46 21.75
C VAL A 498 -5.98 -0.39 23.17
N VAL A 499 -7.10 -1.06 23.47
CA VAL A 499 -7.75 -1.00 24.79
C VAL A 499 -7.42 -2.24 25.61
N CYS A 500 -7.82 -3.43 25.15
CA CYS A 500 -7.78 -4.62 26.00
C CYS A 500 -6.35 -5.13 26.25
N VAL A 501 -5.52 -5.23 25.20
CA VAL A 501 -4.11 -5.65 25.34
C VAL A 501 -3.33 -4.62 26.16
N ALA A 502 -3.43 -3.33 25.83
CA ALA A 502 -2.71 -2.29 26.56
C ALA A 502 -3.10 -2.27 28.05
N ALA A 503 -4.40 -2.32 28.37
CA ALA A 503 -4.87 -2.37 29.76
C ALA A 503 -4.42 -3.64 30.48
N THR A 504 -4.48 -4.81 29.83
CA THR A 504 -4.05 -6.08 30.42
C THR A 504 -2.55 -6.09 30.72
N VAL A 505 -1.72 -5.64 29.79
CA VAL A 505 -0.26 -5.64 29.97
C VAL A 505 0.15 -4.63 31.04
N THR A 506 -0.41 -3.42 31.02
CA THR A 506 -0.10 -2.39 32.03
C THR A 506 -0.53 -2.80 33.43
N THR A 507 -1.73 -3.39 33.59
CA THR A 507 -2.18 -3.92 34.89
C THR A 507 -1.32 -5.10 35.36
N GLY A 508 -0.87 -5.98 34.47
CA GLY A 508 0.01 -7.10 34.82
C GLY A 508 1.42 -6.66 35.22
N VAL A 509 1.98 -5.67 34.52
CA VAL A 509 3.24 -5.04 34.91
C VAL A 509 3.11 -4.37 36.28
N LEU A 510 2.04 -3.60 36.51
CA LEU A 510 1.78 -2.94 37.79
C LEU A 510 1.62 -3.96 38.94
N GLU A 511 0.87 -5.03 38.72
CA GLU A 511 0.70 -6.13 39.68
C GLU A 511 2.04 -6.76 40.04
N LYS A 512 2.89 -7.07 39.04
CA LYS A 512 4.20 -7.66 39.28
C LYS A 512 5.15 -6.72 40.02
N LEU A 513 5.19 -5.44 39.65
CA LEU A 513 5.99 -4.43 40.35
C LEU A 513 5.58 -4.28 41.81
N THR A 514 4.27 -4.33 42.07
CA THR A 514 3.71 -4.28 43.43
C THR A 514 4.13 -5.51 44.24
N PHE A 515 4.02 -6.72 43.69
CA PHE A 515 4.45 -7.94 44.39
C PHE A 515 5.95 -7.98 44.68
N MET A 516 6.76 -7.38 43.80
CA MET A 516 8.20 -7.26 44.02
C MET A 516 8.57 -6.11 44.97
N SER A 517 7.61 -5.24 45.32
CA SER A 517 7.86 -3.98 46.06
C SER A 517 8.96 -3.12 45.42
N SER A 518 9.15 -3.23 44.09
CA SER A 518 10.31 -2.64 43.40
C SER A 518 10.32 -1.12 43.39
N CYS A 519 9.15 -0.50 43.48
CA CYS A 519 9.01 0.97 43.42
C CYS A 519 9.01 1.64 44.79
N ASN A 520 8.99 0.86 45.88
CA ASN A 520 9.03 1.40 47.24
C ASN A 520 9.70 0.37 48.17
N SER A 521 11.03 0.29 48.08
CA SER A 521 11.82 -0.64 48.88
C SER A 521 11.73 -0.31 50.37
N LYS A 522 11.37 -1.30 51.19
CA LYS A 522 11.19 -1.12 52.64
C LYS A 522 12.49 -0.89 53.41
N THR A 523 13.64 -1.18 52.82
CA THR A 523 14.95 -1.11 53.49
C THR A 523 15.64 0.26 53.36
N ASP A 524 15.37 0.96 52.27
CA ASP A 524 16.16 2.13 51.85
C ASP A 524 15.31 3.23 51.20
N GLY A 525 14.00 3.01 51.00
CA GLY A 525 13.07 4.01 50.46
C GLY A 525 13.35 4.41 49.01
N THR A 526 14.22 3.68 48.31
CA THR A 526 14.58 3.94 46.91
C THR A 526 13.86 2.98 45.96
N ALA A 527 13.66 3.40 44.71
CA ALA A 527 13.13 2.56 43.66
C ALA A 527 14.26 1.71 43.04
N ASP A 528 14.08 0.40 42.99
CA ASP A 528 15.00 -0.52 42.33
C ASP A 528 14.91 -0.37 40.79
N LYS A 529 15.98 -0.75 40.07
CA LYS A 529 16.07 -0.74 38.61
C LYS A 529 14.87 -1.41 37.93
N PHE A 530 14.31 -2.44 38.57
CA PHE A 530 13.13 -3.16 38.06
C PHE A 530 11.87 -2.30 38.03
N CYS A 531 11.71 -1.34 38.95
CA CYS A 531 10.62 -0.37 38.90
C CYS A 531 10.67 0.45 37.61
N TYR A 532 11.84 1.00 37.30
CA TYR A 532 12.04 1.78 36.09
C TYR A 532 11.84 0.92 34.84
N MET A 533 12.43 -0.28 34.79
CA MET A 533 12.26 -1.19 33.64
C MET A 533 10.81 -1.56 33.38
N GLY A 534 10.05 -1.91 34.42
CA GLY A 534 8.63 -2.20 34.31
C GLY A 534 7.81 -0.99 33.87
N ASN A 535 8.03 0.18 34.48
CA ASN A 535 7.32 1.41 34.09
C ASN A 535 7.63 1.83 32.65
N PHE A 536 8.89 1.74 32.22
CA PHE A 536 9.27 2.00 30.82
C PHE A 536 8.66 0.99 29.86
N LEU A 537 8.56 -0.29 30.24
CA LEU A 537 7.85 -1.29 29.44
C LEU A 537 6.37 -0.93 29.30
N ALA A 538 5.68 -0.64 30.40
CA ALA A 538 4.28 -0.23 30.40
C ALA A 538 4.04 1.02 29.53
N LEU A 539 4.88 2.05 29.68
CA LEU A 539 4.82 3.27 28.87
C LEU A 539 5.07 2.97 27.39
N THR A 540 6.05 2.12 27.07
CA THR A 540 6.35 1.72 25.69
C THR A 540 5.14 1.05 25.04
N VAL A 541 4.42 0.18 25.78
CA VAL A 541 3.21 -0.48 25.28
C VAL A 541 2.06 0.51 25.07
N VAL A 542 1.86 1.48 25.97
CA VAL A 542 0.84 2.53 25.80
C VAL A 542 1.15 3.40 24.57
N VAL A 543 2.41 3.84 24.41
CA VAL A 543 2.83 4.63 23.24
C VAL A 543 2.66 3.81 21.96
N LEU A 544 3.03 2.53 21.98
CA LEU A 544 2.83 1.62 20.85
C LEU A 544 1.36 1.50 20.47
N ALA A 545 0.46 1.34 21.45
CA ALA A 545 -0.99 1.30 21.20
C ALA A 545 -1.49 2.57 20.50
N CYS A 546 -1.05 3.75 20.95
CA CYS A 546 -1.39 5.02 20.31
C CYS A 546 -0.85 5.11 18.88
N VAL A 547 0.40 4.73 18.64
CA VAL A 547 1.03 4.76 17.31
C VAL A 547 0.35 3.79 16.34
N VAL A 548 0.02 2.58 16.80
CA VAL A 548 -0.75 1.60 16.01
C VAL A 548 -2.16 2.12 15.71
N GLY A 549 -2.83 2.74 16.68
CA GLY A 549 -4.10 3.43 16.47
C GLY A 549 -4.01 4.51 15.39
N ALA A 550 -2.98 5.34 15.45
CA ALA A 550 -2.75 6.43 14.50
C ALA A 550 -2.49 5.91 13.07
N ILE A 551 -1.56 4.97 12.89
CA ILE A 551 -1.20 4.46 11.55
C ILE A 551 -2.36 3.72 10.86
N VAL A 552 -3.22 3.02 11.63
CA VAL A 552 -4.41 2.34 11.11
C VAL A 552 -5.54 3.33 10.83
N SER A 553 -5.57 4.48 11.49
CA SER A 553 -6.59 5.51 11.25
C SER A 553 -6.23 6.45 10.10
N LEU A 554 -4.97 6.47 9.64
CA LEU A 554 -4.57 7.29 8.49
C LEU A 554 -5.39 6.93 7.23
N PRO A 555 -5.86 7.93 6.46
CA PRO A 555 -6.57 7.71 5.22
C PRO A 555 -5.65 7.04 4.19
N THR A 556 -6.16 5.99 3.55
CA THR A 556 -5.46 5.32 2.45
C THR A 556 -5.64 6.10 1.15
N SER A 557 -4.75 5.93 0.16
CA SER A 557 -4.90 6.62 -1.14
C SER A 557 -6.25 6.34 -1.82
N LYS A 558 -6.87 5.18 -1.54
CA LYS A 558 -8.22 4.84 -2.03
C LYS A 558 -9.35 5.62 -1.37
N SER A 559 -9.20 6.07 -0.13
CA SER A 559 -10.24 6.85 0.56
C SER A 559 -10.17 8.34 0.23
N ILE A 560 -9.00 8.85 -0.18
CA ILE A 560 -8.83 10.23 -0.65
C ILE A 560 -9.49 10.40 -2.03
N LEU A 561 -9.34 9.41 -2.92
CA LEU A 561 -9.96 9.38 -4.26
C LEU A 561 -11.49 9.19 -4.28
N VAL A 562 -12.11 8.87 -3.15
CA VAL A 562 -13.58 8.71 -3.02
C VAL A 562 -14.22 9.93 -2.34
N ALA A 563 -13.41 10.75 -1.65
CA ALA A 563 -13.86 11.98 -0.99
C ALA A 563 -13.56 13.25 -1.82
N SER A 564 -12.77 13.14 -2.89
CA SER A 564 -12.57 14.14 -3.94
C SER A 564 -13.32 13.75 -5.19
#